data_AF-A0A496XUP3-F1
#
_entry.id   AF-A0A496XUP3-F1
#
_cell.length_a   1.000
_cell.length_b   1.000
_cell.length_c   1.000
_cell.angle_alpha   90.00
_cell.angle_beta   90.00
_cell.angle_gamma   90.00
#
_symmetry.space_group_name_H-M   'P 1'
#
loop_
_entity.id
_entity.type
_entity.pdbx_description
1 polymer ?
#
loop_
_entity_poly.entity_id
_entity_poly.type
_entity_poly.pdbx_seq_one_letter_code
_entity_poly.pdbx_strand_id
1 'polypeptide(L)'
;MWQKIFTLFLISLNTHALVPLESLVLGDLSGKYKNEASTPLEYIFHARGKFKVEQKRSLAFYRGFIEEGENLSNFCKVDYQVNYSNIWERNEVKRSVISTLQYIGLDLLARAIPAYAKYFEFSENEFSNMTNNLVGNYCSKNISIISLKELKRNILFNFERGPGFDLPNIEDNSLFPKKLREYNTIDQMRENEFLQTVKLFQSLCSWGSDVDDLRLLVPLLRNPVVMGFLIRQLTNERFNWDLVNNEIGLKKDYRTVQVLCRGLICRKVNHETFTNKLPRSLGSREIEGDLNRLFCEEFKKSEYVLKGQEPKILKMIKESRPFDDNLMVGQFLSLLTGVPDLLVRANNFSDTKEFLKLSFKASWDEWSQNFIKEVGSYLYFEEPLTMEVVSRDLYYHEYKPYFSVEFDINQGEFDRTAEQVGKIDVSFNLKISKSYLSWARDEWRSLSAYVSQKRRKKIFNNFVKVIEDQVKNAQKKFLIPPWKGKLEKLVAKELLTQLALYDGKFFKYSKNDMINIPIKLNYAPFALKYIYFKYLLKQGLSAEKK
;
A
#
# COMPACT_ATOMS: atom_id res chain seq x y z
N MET A 1 -38.29 -28.30 16.18
CA MET A 1 -37.77 -26.92 16.33
C MET A 1 -36.25 -26.87 16.09
N TRP A 2 -35.72 -27.57 15.06
CA TRP A 2 -34.27 -27.63 14.77
C TRP A 2 -33.94 -27.55 13.27
N GLN A 3 -34.93 -27.28 12.42
CA GLN A 3 -34.77 -27.20 10.95
C GLN A 3 -34.97 -25.78 10.37
N LYS A 4 -35.19 -24.76 11.21
CA LYS A 4 -35.36 -23.36 10.76
C LYS A 4 -34.17 -22.44 11.06
N ILE A 5 -33.10 -22.95 11.69
CA ILE A 5 -31.90 -22.16 12.01
C ILE A 5 -30.80 -22.35 10.95
N PHE A 6 -30.84 -23.44 10.16
CA PHE A 6 -29.80 -23.73 9.17
C PHE A 6 -29.98 -23.00 7.83
N THR A 7 -31.14 -22.39 7.60
CA THR A 7 -31.48 -21.71 6.33
C THR A 7 -31.18 -20.21 6.33
N LEU A 8 -30.69 -19.64 7.45
CA LEU A 8 -30.31 -18.22 7.53
C LEU A 8 -28.82 -17.96 7.29
N PHE A 9 -28.00 -19.01 7.09
CA PHE A 9 -26.54 -18.88 6.89
C PHE A 9 -26.07 -19.01 5.42
N LEU A 10 -27.00 -19.13 4.46
CA LEU A 10 -26.67 -19.35 3.04
C LEU A 10 -26.98 -18.16 2.12
N ILE A 11 -27.30 -16.97 2.67
CA ILE A 11 -27.63 -15.76 1.87
C ILE A 11 -26.62 -14.60 2.09
N SER A 12 -25.40 -14.88 2.57
CA SER A 12 -24.35 -13.84 2.67
C SER A 12 -23.04 -14.20 1.95
N LEU A 13 -23.10 -14.95 0.86
CA LEU A 13 -21.93 -15.28 0.01
C LEU A 13 -21.61 -14.21 -1.04
N ASN A 14 -21.86 -12.93 -0.73
CA ASN A 14 -21.27 -11.78 -1.42
C ASN A 14 -20.83 -10.74 -0.38
N THR A 15 -20.16 -11.18 0.67
CA THR A 15 -19.34 -10.26 1.45
C THR A 15 -18.11 -9.91 0.60
N HIS A 16 -18.22 -8.87 -0.22
CA HIS A 16 -17.07 -8.09 -0.68
C HIS A 16 -16.49 -7.35 0.53
N ALA A 17 -15.94 -8.12 1.48
CA ALA A 17 -15.34 -7.62 2.70
C ALA A 17 -13.83 -7.54 2.48
N LEU A 18 -13.44 -6.41 1.91
CA LEU A 18 -12.31 -5.58 2.28
C LEU A 18 -12.21 -4.52 1.18
N VAL A 19 -12.60 -3.30 1.54
CA VAL A 19 -12.25 -2.11 0.74
C VAL A 19 -10.73 -2.13 0.59
N PRO A 20 -10.18 -1.98 -0.63
CA PRO A 20 -8.73 -1.90 -0.82
C PRO A 20 -8.16 -0.89 0.17
N LEU A 21 -7.03 -1.22 0.80
CA LEU A 21 -6.41 -0.35 1.80
C LEU A 21 -6.15 1.05 1.19
N GLU A 22 -5.89 1.09 -0.12
CA GLU A 22 -5.74 2.25 -0.98
C GLU A 22 -6.96 3.16 -0.92
N SER A 23 -8.17 2.61 -1.04
CA SER A 23 -9.42 3.36 -0.93
C SER A 23 -9.68 3.88 0.49
N LEU A 24 -9.19 3.16 1.51
CA LEU A 24 -9.24 3.62 2.91
C LEU A 24 -8.23 4.72 3.21
N VAL A 25 -7.03 4.65 2.62
CA VAL A 25 -5.93 5.62 2.82
C VAL A 25 -6.16 6.90 2.03
N LEU A 26 -6.71 6.80 0.82
CA LEU A 26 -6.93 7.94 -0.08
C LEU A 26 -8.33 8.56 0.03
N GLY A 27 -9.24 7.92 0.77
CA GLY A 27 -10.63 8.38 0.91
C GLY A 27 -11.47 8.28 -0.37
N ASP A 28 -10.96 7.64 -1.42
CA ASP A 28 -11.67 7.42 -2.68
C ASP A 28 -12.13 5.96 -2.80
N LEU A 29 -13.45 5.77 -2.62
CA LEU A 29 -14.15 4.49 -2.71
C LEU A 29 -14.64 4.19 -4.14
N SER A 30 -14.23 4.97 -5.15
CA SER A 30 -14.61 4.74 -6.53
C SER A 30 -14.07 3.42 -7.07
N GLY A 31 -14.79 2.82 -8.03
CA GLY A 31 -14.43 1.51 -8.61
C GLY A 31 -13.10 1.48 -9.38
N LYS A 32 -12.41 2.62 -9.50
CA LYS A 32 -11.11 2.76 -10.16
C LYS A 32 -10.04 1.89 -9.48
N TYR A 33 -9.97 1.93 -8.15
CA TYR A 33 -9.02 1.15 -7.34
C TYR A 33 -9.45 -0.31 -7.11
N LYS A 34 -10.65 -0.70 -7.56
CA LYS A 34 -11.10 -2.09 -7.51
C LYS A 34 -10.48 -2.96 -8.62
N ASN A 35 -10.13 -2.33 -9.75
CA ASN A 35 -9.57 -3.01 -10.92
C ASN A 35 -8.05 -2.83 -11.02
N GLU A 36 -7.53 -1.71 -10.50
CA GLU A 36 -6.11 -1.53 -10.23
C GLU A 36 -5.79 -2.21 -8.90
N ALA A 37 -5.65 -3.54 -8.90
CA ALA A 37 -5.09 -4.29 -7.78
C ALA A 37 -3.59 -3.99 -7.66
N SER A 38 -3.23 -2.71 -7.54
CA SER A 38 -1.89 -2.34 -7.12
C SER A 38 -1.78 -2.80 -5.68
N THR A 39 -0.93 -3.77 -5.41
CA THR A 39 -0.69 -4.17 -4.02
C THR A 39 -0.29 -2.92 -3.20
N PRO A 40 -0.54 -2.87 -1.87
CA PRO A 40 -0.08 -1.76 -1.04
C PRO A 40 1.42 -1.48 -1.20
N LEU A 41 2.21 -2.51 -1.53
CA LEU A 41 3.59 -2.35 -1.99
C LEU A 41 3.64 -1.51 -3.27
N GLU A 42 2.97 -1.93 -4.34
CA GLU A 42 2.99 -1.28 -5.65
C GLU A 42 2.63 0.22 -5.60
N TYR A 43 1.61 0.61 -4.83
CA TYR A 43 1.28 2.04 -4.66
C TYR A 43 2.35 2.80 -3.87
N ILE A 44 2.85 2.24 -2.76
CA ILE A 44 3.96 2.84 -1.98
C ILE A 44 5.20 3.03 -2.87
N PHE A 45 5.47 2.10 -3.80
CA PHE A 45 6.64 2.17 -4.67
C PHE A 45 6.44 3.02 -5.94
N HIS A 46 5.23 3.14 -6.47
CA HIS A 46 4.91 4.07 -7.57
C HIS A 46 4.81 5.53 -7.09
N ALA A 47 4.30 5.77 -5.88
CA ALA A 47 4.13 7.11 -5.30
C ALA A 47 5.44 7.74 -4.79
N ARG A 48 6.54 6.98 -4.75
CA ARG A 48 7.84 7.48 -4.27
C ARG A 48 8.56 8.30 -5.34
N GLY A 49 8.68 9.59 -5.05
CA GLY A 49 9.47 10.55 -5.83
C GLY A 49 10.97 10.23 -5.88
N LYS A 50 11.62 10.69 -6.98
CA LYS A 50 13.07 10.84 -7.20
C LYS A 50 14.03 9.78 -6.62
N PHE A 51 13.72 8.48 -6.70
CA PHE A 51 14.77 7.47 -6.55
C PHE A 51 15.83 7.62 -7.64
N LYS A 52 17.09 7.33 -7.30
CA LYS A 52 18.17 7.18 -8.30
C LYS A 52 17.73 6.08 -9.28
N VAL A 53 18.03 6.25 -10.56
CA VAL A 53 17.66 5.29 -11.63
C VAL A 53 18.15 3.88 -11.29
N GLU A 54 19.33 3.75 -10.69
CA GLU A 54 19.91 2.48 -10.24
C GLU A 54 19.07 1.78 -9.16
N GLN A 55 18.52 2.54 -8.21
CA GLN A 55 17.68 2.01 -7.12
C GLN A 55 16.32 1.57 -7.67
N LYS A 56 15.74 2.34 -8.61
CA LYS A 56 14.51 1.94 -9.32
C LYS A 56 14.73 0.64 -10.09
N ARG A 57 15.85 0.53 -10.80
CA ARG A 57 16.21 -0.67 -11.56
C ARG A 57 16.41 -1.89 -10.66
N SER A 58 17.14 -1.74 -9.54
CA SER A 58 17.36 -2.83 -8.57
C SER A 58 16.03 -3.31 -7.95
N LEU A 59 15.16 -2.38 -7.55
CA LEU A 59 13.84 -2.70 -7.02
C LEU A 59 12.97 -3.41 -8.06
N ALA A 60 12.93 -2.89 -9.27
CA ALA A 60 12.19 -3.52 -10.35
C ALA A 60 12.71 -4.94 -10.57
N PHE A 61 14.03 -5.14 -10.66
CA PHE A 61 14.61 -6.47 -10.87
C PHE A 61 14.18 -7.42 -9.76
N TYR A 62 14.26 -7.00 -8.50
CA TYR A 62 13.78 -7.77 -7.36
C TYR A 62 12.28 -8.13 -7.47
N ARG A 63 11.44 -7.18 -7.86
CA ARG A 63 10.01 -7.42 -8.14
C ARG A 63 9.80 -8.45 -9.24
N GLY A 64 10.56 -8.36 -10.34
CA GLY A 64 10.50 -9.32 -11.44
C GLY A 64 10.77 -10.75 -10.99
N PHE A 65 11.71 -10.97 -10.06
CA PHE A 65 11.92 -12.31 -9.47
C PHE A 65 10.68 -12.82 -8.74
N ILE A 66 10.05 -11.96 -7.92
CA ILE A 66 8.84 -12.33 -7.15
C ILE A 66 7.69 -12.65 -8.10
N GLU A 67 7.41 -11.77 -9.07
CA GLU A 67 6.33 -11.94 -10.05
C GLU A 67 6.51 -13.20 -10.89
N GLU A 68 7.74 -13.51 -11.32
CA GLU A 68 8.03 -14.76 -12.03
C GLU A 68 7.72 -15.99 -11.17
N GLY A 69 8.07 -15.97 -9.88
CA GLY A 69 7.71 -17.02 -8.94
C GLY A 69 6.20 -17.13 -8.71
N GLU A 70 5.48 -16.00 -8.60
CA GLU A 70 4.02 -15.99 -8.50
C GLU A 70 3.36 -16.56 -9.77
N ASN A 71 3.86 -16.17 -10.94
CA ASN A 71 3.40 -16.68 -12.23
C ASN A 71 3.62 -18.20 -12.34
N LEU A 72 4.79 -18.70 -11.95
CA LEU A 72 5.06 -20.14 -11.91
C LEU A 72 4.17 -20.88 -10.90
N SER A 73 3.95 -20.31 -9.72
CA SER A 73 3.05 -20.86 -8.72
C SER A 73 1.60 -20.94 -9.21
N ASN A 74 1.14 -19.87 -9.89
CA ASN A 74 -0.16 -19.78 -10.53
C ASN A 74 -0.30 -20.76 -11.69
N PHE A 75 0.73 -20.92 -12.50
CA PHE A 75 0.79 -21.93 -13.55
C PHE A 75 0.54 -23.32 -12.95
N CYS A 76 1.21 -23.66 -11.85
CA CYS A 76 1.04 -24.93 -11.13
C CYS A 76 -0.28 -25.10 -10.35
N LYS A 77 -1.31 -24.26 -10.57
CA LYS A 77 -2.67 -24.52 -10.07
C LYS A 77 -3.41 -25.55 -10.91
N VAL A 78 -2.98 -25.76 -12.16
CA VAL A 78 -3.46 -26.82 -13.03
C VAL A 78 -2.57 -28.05 -12.84
N ASP A 79 -3.17 -29.23 -12.73
CA ASP A 79 -2.41 -30.48 -12.68
C ASP A 79 -1.84 -30.80 -14.07
N TYR A 80 -0.53 -30.63 -14.21
CA TYR A 80 0.21 -31.01 -15.41
C TYR A 80 0.89 -32.36 -15.22
N GLN A 81 0.99 -33.12 -16.31
CA GLN A 81 1.83 -34.31 -16.41
C GLN A 81 2.91 -34.07 -17.46
N VAL A 82 4.14 -34.44 -17.13
CA VAL A 82 5.29 -34.35 -18.02
C VAL A 82 5.78 -35.75 -18.34
N ASN A 83 5.50 -36.18 -19.56
CA ASN A 83 5.94 -37.46 -20.08
C ASN A 83 7.19 -37.27 -20.93
N TYR A 84 8.21 -38.09 -20.68
CA TYR A 84 9.40 -38.23 -21.52
C TYR A 84 9.37 -39.60 -22.20
N SER A 85 10.22 -39.79 -23.23
CA SER A 85 10.27 -41.06 -23.96
C SER A 85 10.65 -42.24 -23.04
N ASN A 86 11.46 -41.97 -22.02
CA ASN A 86 11.86 -42.93 -21.01
C ASN A 86 12.25 -42.23 -19.69
N ILE A 87 12.40 -43.02 -18.63
CA ILE A 87 12.77 -42.54 -17.28
C ILE A 87 14.18 -41.92 -17.28
N TRP A 88 15.09 -42.41 -18.14
CA TRP A 88 16.45 -41.88 -18.23
C TRP A 88 16.49 -40.44 -18.71
N GLU A 89 15.72 -40.11 -19.75
CA GLU A 89 15.56 -38.74 -20.26
C GLU A 89 14.96 -37.82 -19.20
N ARG A 90 13.92 -38.29 -18.51
CA ARG A 90 13.32 -37.55 -17.38
C ARG A 90 14.37 -37.23 -16.31
N ASN A 91 15.14 -38.24 -15.90
CA ASN A 91 16.19 -38.09 -14.89
C ASN A 91 17.33 -37.21 -15.38
N GLU A 92 17.64 -37.23 -16.68
CA GLU A 92 18.64 -36.35 -17.28
C GLU A 92 18.23 -34.87 -17.20
N VAL A 93 16.96 -34.56 -17.51
CA VAL A 93 16.43 -33.19 -17.39
C VAL A 93 16.40 -32.77 -15.92
N LYS A 94 15.87 -33.61 -15.01
CA LYS A 94 15.88 -33.33 -13.57
C LYS A 94 17.30 -33.01 -13.08
N ARG A 95 18.26 -33.86 -13.41
CA ARG A 95 19.67 -33.67 -13.02
C ARG A 95 20.26 -32.39 -13.60
N SER A 96 19.95 -32.06 -14.85
CA SER A 96 20.40 -30.82 -15.52
C SER A 96 19.87 -29.56 -14.82
N VAL A 97 18.61 -29.55 -14.42
CA VAL A 97 18.00 -28.45 -13.64
C VAL A 97 18.69 -28.31 -12.28
N ILE A 98 18.81 -29.41 -11.52
CA ILE A 98 19.42 -29.39 -10.19
C ILE A 98 20.90 -29.00 -10.26
N SER A 99 21.64 -29.52 -11.24
CA SER A 99 23.06 -29.17 -11.43
C SER A 99 23.25 -27.72 -11.90
N THR A 100 22.28 -27.13 -12.59
CA THR A 100 22.30 -25.69 -12.91
C THR A 100 22.17 -24.86 -11.65
N LEU A 101 21.24 -25.20 -10.75
CA LEU A 101 21.15 -24.57 -9.43
C LEU A 101 22.44 -24.75 -8.63
N GLN A 102 22.97 -25.97 -8.58
CA GLN A 102 24.21 -26.28 -7.87
C GLN A 102 25.38 -25.45 -8.38
N TYR A 103 25.55 -25.33 -9.71
CA TYR A 103 26.62 -24.53 -10.28
C TYR A 103 26.48 -23.04 -9.95
N ILE A 104 25.30 -22.46 -10.19
CA ILE A 104 25.05 -21.04 -9.92
C ILE A 104 25.28 -20.73 -8.44
N GLY A 105 24.72 -21.56 -7.56
CA GLY A 105 24.86 -21.40 -6.12
C GLY A 105 26.30 -21.54 -5.64
N LEU A 106 27.04 -22.57 -6.07
CA LEU A 106 28.44 -22.74 -5.67
C LEU A 106 29.34 -21.63 -6.21
N ASP A 107 29.10 -21.15 -7.44
CA ASP A 107 29.84 -20.02 -8.02
C ASP A 107 29.56 -18.70 -7.27
N LEU A 108 28.30 -18.46 -6.88
CA LEU A 108 27.90 -17.32 -6.07
C LEU A 108 28.56 -17.36 -4.69
N LEU A 109 28.52 -18.53 -4.03
CA LEU A 109 29.06 -18.69 -2.68
C LEU A 109 30.59 -18.72 -2.64
N ALA A 110 31.23 -19.18 -3.71
CA ALA A 110 32.68 -19.07 -3.86
C ALA A 110 33.17 -17.62 -3.90
N ARG A 111 32.28 -16.65 -4.15
CA ARG A 111 32.55 -15.22 -4.09
C ARG A 111 32.04 -14.59 -2.79
N ALA A 112 30.85 -14.98 -2.32
CA ALA A 112 30.24 -14.43 -1.11
C ALA A 112 30.94 -14.85 0.19
N ILE A 113 31.32 -16.13 0.34
CA ILE A 113 31.97 -16.64 1.56
C ILE A 113 33.29 -15.89 1.85
N PRO A 114 34.21 -15.72 0.88
CA PRO A 114 35.39 -14.89 1.08
C PRO A 114 35.07 -13.44 1.48
N ALA A 115 34.03 -12.84 0.87
CA ALA A 115 33.65 -11.46 1.18
C ALA A 115 33.18 -11.31 2.63
N TYR A 116 32.36 -12.24 3.14
CA TYR A 116 31.99 -12.28 4.56
C TYR A 116 33.18 -12.55 5.48
N ALA A 117 34.05 -13.50 5.12
CA ALA A 117 35.23 -13.81 5.94
C ALA A 117 36.19 -12.61 6.04
N LYS A 118 36.34 -11.83 4.96
CA LYS A 118 37.09 -10.57 4.99
C LYS A 118 36.42 -9.49 5.83
N TYR A 119 35.09 -9.40 5.80
CA TYR A 119 34.35 -8.48 6.68
C TYR A 119 34.66 -8.77 8.15
N PHE A 120 34.76 -10.05 8.54
CA PHE A 120 35.12 -10.48 9.89
C PHE A 120 36.63 -10.59 10.13
N GLU A 121 37.46 -10.06 9.23
CA GLU A 121 38.93 -10.00 9.37
C GLU A 121 39.60 -11.37 9.61
N PHE A 122 39.07 -12.45 9.01
CA PHE A 122 39.67 -13.78 9.11
C PHE A 122 41.11 -13.76 8.58
N SER A 123 42.02 -14.43 9.27
CA SER A 123 43.35 -14.69 8.73
C SER A 123 43.31 -15.72 7.59
N GLU A 124 44.32 -15.73 6.73
CA GLU A 124 44.45 -16.72 5.64
C GLU A 124 44.41 -18.16 6.17
N ASN A 125 45.03 -18.42 7.33
CA ASN A 125 45.05 -19.73 7.95
C ASN A 125 43.67 -20.14 8.47
N GLU A 126 42.96 -19.25 9.16
CA GLU A 126 41.59 -19.50 9.63
C GLU A 126 40.65 -19.77 8.46
N PHE A 127 40.73 -18.94 7.42
CA PHE A 127 39.90 -19.09 6.23
C PHE A 127 40.22 -20.38 5.45
N SER A 128 41.49 -20.74 5.32
CA SER A 128 41.91 -22.00 4.69
C SER A 128 41.37 -23.21 5.46
N ASN A 129 41.47 -23.20 6.79
CA ASN A 129 40.92 -24.26 7.64
C ASN A 129 39.40 -24.37 7.52
N MET A 130 38.69 -23.24 7.55
CA MET A 130 37.25 -23.20 7.32
C MET A 130 36.88 -23.78 5.96
N THR A 131 37.57 -23.36 4.89
CA THR A 131 37.32 -23.83 3.52
C THR A 131 37.59 -25.33 3.39
N ASN A 132 38.66 -25.84 4.01
CA ASN A 132 38.98 -27.27 4.05
C ASN A 132 37.88 -28.08 4.72
N ASN A 133 37.37 -27.59 5.85
CA ASN A 133 36.30 -28.25 6.58
C ASN A 133 34.96 -28.18 5.84
N LEU A 134 34.66 -27.06 5.18
CA LEU A 134 33.44 -26.91 4.38
C LEU A 134 33.45 -27.87 3.18
N VAL A 135 34.52 -27.84 2.37
CA VAL A 135 34.61 -28.66 1.16
C VAL A 135 34.79 -30.14 1.52
N GLY A 136 35.66 -30.46 2.47
CA GLY A 136 35.99 -31.84 2.82
C GLY A 136 34.87 -32.60 3.52
N ASN A 137 34.08 -31.92 4.38
CA ASN A 137 33.10 -32.61 5.21
C ASN A 137 31.66 -32.54 4.69
N TYR A 138 31.31 -31.59 3.82
CA TYR A 138 29.93 -31.38 3.38
C TYR A 138 29.70 -31.59 1.89
N CYS A 139 30.75 -31.52 1.07
CA CYS A 139 30.60 -31.77 -0.35
C CYS A 139 30.52 -33.26 -0.66
N SER A 140 29.55 -33.64 -1.50
CA SER A 140 29.49 -35.00 -2.02
C SER A 140 30.71 -35.30 -2.89
N LYS A 141 31.22 -36.52 -2.80
CA LYS A 141 32.28 -37.02 -3.70
C LYS A 141 31.81 -37.15 -5.15
N ASN A 142 30.49 -37.18 -5.36
CA ASN A 142 29.85 -37.39 -6.66
C ASN A 142 29.39 -36.09 -7.34
N ILE A 143 29.85 -34.92 -6.88
CA ILE A 143 29.62 -33.65 -7.59
C ILE A 143 30.38 -33.72 -8.93
N SER A 144 29.63 -33.64 -10.03
CA SER A 144 30.22 -33.73 -11.37
C SER A 144 30.45 -32.38 -12.04
N ILE A 145 29.80 -31.31 -11.57
CA ILE A 145 29.82 -30.00 -12.23
C ILE A 145 31.12 -29.22 -12.01
N ILE A 146 31.75 -29.43 -10.86
CA ILE A 146 33.05 -28.87 -10.50
C ILE A 146 33.77 -29.87 -9.58
N SER A 147 35.07 -30.05 -9.78
CA SER A 147 35.83 -30.92 -8.87
C SER A 147 36.04 -30.23 -7.52
N LEU A 148 36.10 -31.00 -6.43
CA LEU A 148 36.32 -30.46 -5.08
C LEU A 148 37.63 -29.66 -4.97
N LYS A 149 38.67 -30.09 -5.71
CA LYS A 149 39.96 -29.39 -5.79
C LYS A 149 39.81 -28.01 -6.42
N GLU A 150 39.07 -27.93 -7.52
CA GLU A 150 38.81 -26.67 -8.22
C GLU A 150 37.91 -25.73 -7.41
N LEU A 151 36.86 -26.28 -6.77
CA LEU A 151 35.99 -25.50 -5.89
C LEU A 151 36.78 -24.87 -4.74
N LYS A 152 37.59 -25.66 -4.05
CA LYS A 152 38.47 -25.18 -2.98
C LYS A 152 39.43 -24.11 -3.49
N ARG A 153 40.09 -24.35 -4.64
CA ARG A 153 41.01 -23.39 -5.25
C ARG A 153 40.32 -22.05 -5.55
N ASN A 154 39.12 -22.08 -6.11
CA ASN A 154 38.37 -20.88 -6.45
C ASN A 154 37.96 -20.07 -5.20
N ILE A 155 37.53 -20.74 -4.13
CA ILE A 155 37.18 -20.08 -2.86
C ILE A 155 38.40 -19.37 -2.27
N LEU A 156 39.55 -20.06 -2.19
CA LEU A 156 40.79 -19.49 -1.66
C LEU A 156 41.31 -18.33 -2.53
N PHE A 157 41.26 -18.50 -3.87
CA PHE A 157 41.68 -17.47 -4.80
C PHE A 157 40.86 -16.18 -4.68
N ASN A 158 39.53 -16.29 -4.52
CA ASN A 158 38.67 -15.13 -4.31
C ASN A 158 38.92 -14.44 -2.96
N PHE A 159 39.39 -15.19 -1.96
CA PHE A 159 39.84 -14.61 -0.70
C PHE A 159 41.14 -13.83 -0.88
N GLU A 160 42.15 -14.37 -1.57
CA GLU A 160 43.42 -13.66 -1.79
C GLU A 160 43.23 -12.35 -2.58
N ARG A 161 42.46 -12.37 -3.68
CA ARG A 161 42.39 -11.26 -4.64
C ARG A 161 41.72 -9.97 -4.12
N GLY A 162 40.93 -10.03 -3.04
CA GLY A 162 40.14 -8.87 -2.59
C GLY A 162 38.66 -8.97 -2.98
N PRO A 163 37.79 -8.13 -2.38
CA PRO A 163 36.34 -8.20 -2.58
C PRO A 163 35.98 -7.80 -4.03
N GLY A 164 35.89 -8.79 -4.91
CA GLY A 164 35.27 -8.67 -6.23
C GLY A 164 33.76 -8.93 -6.21
N PHE A 165 33.15 -8.92 -5.02
CA PHE A 165 31.74 -9.25 -4.79
C PHE A 165 31.15 -8.33 -3.73
N ASP A 166 30.09 -7.61 -4.10
CA ASP A 166 29.39 -6.69 -3.21
C ASP A 166 28.36 -7.47 -2.38
N LEU A 167 28.56 -7.48 -1.06
CA LEU A 167 27.58 -8.05 -0.14
C LEU A 167 26.29 -7.21 -0.14
N PRO A 168 25.11 -7.83 -0.01
CA PRO A 168 23.85 -7.09 0.08
C PRO A 168 23.93 -6.02 1.18
N ASN A 169 23.64 -4.75 0.87
CA ASN A 169 23.77 -3.65 1.84
C ASN A 169 22.56 -2.69 1.82
N ILE A 170 22.28 -2.09 2.98
CA ILE A 170 21.22 -1.08 3.21
C ILE A 170 21.78 0.33 3.48
N GLU A 171 23.09 0.48 3.67
CA GLU A 171 23.70 1.73 4.18
C GLU A 171 23.60 2.93 3.24
N ASP A 172 23.50 2.71 1.93
CA ASP A 172 23.36 3.79 0.93
C ASP A 172 22.09 3.65 0.08
N ASN A 173 21.16 2.82 0.53
CA ASN A 173 19.96 2.53 -0.23
C ASN A 173 18.77 3.31 0.35
N SER A 174 18.28 4.28 -0.44
CA SER A 174 17.14 5.14 -0.10
C SER A 174 15.81 4.37 0.03
N LEU A 175 15.76 3.13 -0.49
CA LEU A 175 14.61 2.25 -0.35
C LEU A 175 14.38 1.83 1.09
N PHE A 176 15.43 1.80 1.92
CA PHE A 176 15.38 1.33 3.30
C PHE A 176 15.40 2.49 4.31
N PRO A 177 14.48 2.52 5.29
CA PRO A 177 14.50 3.51 6.35
C PRO A 177 15.84 3.53 7.11
N LYS A 178 16.38 4.73 7.37
CA LYS A 178 17.62 4.90 8.16
C LYS A 178 17.53 4.24 9.55
N LYS A 179 16.34 4.28 10.16
CA LYS A 179 16.06 3.66 11.47
C LYS A 179 16.20 2.14 11.50
N LEU A 180 16.16 1.45 10.36
CA LEU A 180 16.44 0.01 10.32
C LEU A 180 17.88 -0.32 10.78
N ARG A 181 18.79 0.67 10.73
CA ARG A 181 20.19 0.53 11.15
C ARG A 181 20.37 0.58 12.68
N GLU A 182 19.38 1.11 13.39
CA GLU A 182 19.49 1.36 14.84
C GLU A 182 19.05 0.14 15.68
N TYR A 183 18.40 -0.85 15.05
CA TYR A 183 17.72 -1.93 15.77
C TYR A 183 18.60 -3.15 16.08
N ASN A 184 19.50 -3.54 15.16
CA ASN A 184 20.56 -4.53 15.41
C ASN A 184 21.93 -3.93 15.06
N THR A 185 23.00 -4.38 15.73
CA THR A 185 24.36 -4.05 15.29
C THR A 185 24.60 -4.66 13.91
N ILE A 186 25.27 -3.91 13.04
CA ILE A 186 25.58 -4.34 11.66
C ILE A 186 26.32 -5.68 11.71
N ASP A 187 27.19 -5.90 12.70
CA ASP A 187 27.93 -7.15 12.88
C ASP A 187 27.04 -8.36 13.11
N GLN A 188 26.00 -8.24 13.96
CA GLN A 188 25.06 -9.35 14.19
C GLN A 188 24.27 -9.69 12.92
N MET A 189 23.84 -8.67 12.17
CA MET A 189 23.16 -8.90 10.89
C MET A 189 24.08 -9.64 9.91
N ARG A 190 25.35 -9.25 9.83
CA ARG A 190 26.36 -9.88 8.98
C ARG A 190 26.70 -11.30 9.43
N GLU A 191 26.68 -11.56 10.73
CA GLU A 191 26.92 -12.88 11.29
C GLU A 191 25.81 -13.85 10.87
N ASN A 192 24.55 -13.42 11.00
CA ASN A 192 23.40 -14.22 10.57
C ASN A 192 23.42 -14.49 9.06
N GLU A 193 23.72 -13.47 8.24
CA GLU A 193 23.89 -13.65 6.80
C GLU A 193 25.01 -14.65 6.47
N PHE A 194 26.15 -14.56 7.17
CA PHE A 194 27.28 -15.46 6.95
C PHE A 194 26.95 -16.90 7.37
N LEU A 195 26.28 -17.10 8.50
CA LEU A 195 25.79 -18.41 8.94
C LEU A 195 24.85 -19.04 7.91
N GLN A 196 23.89 -18.27 7.37
CA GLN A 196 22.99 -18.77 6.33
C GLN A 196 23.72 -19.03 5.01
N THR A 197 24.73 -18.21 4.67
CA THR A 197 25.60 -18.43 3.49
C THR A 197 26.37 -19.76 3.62
N VAL A 198 26.87 -20.07 4.81
CA VAL A 198 27.53 -21.36 5.09
C VAL A 198 26.54 -22.52 4.99
N LYS A 199 25.34 -22.41 5.56
CA LYS A 199 24.30 -23.44 5.43
C LYS A 199 23.89 -23.68 3.98
N LEU A 200 23.75 -22.60 3.21
CA LEU A 200 23.44 -22.66 1.78
C LEU A 200 24.57 -23.39 1.01
N PHE A 201 25.83 -23.13 1.35
CA PHE A 201 26.97 -23.88 0.78
C PHE A 201 26.88 -25.37 1.10
N GLN A 202 26.64 -25.72 2.37
CA GLN A 202 26.49 -27.10 2.79
C GLN A 202 25.35 -27.79 2.03
N SER A 203 24.22 -27.09 1.84
CA SER A 203 23.09 -27.60 1.08
C SER A 203 23.47 -27.91 -0.37
N LEU A 204 23.99 -26.91 -1.09
CA LEU A 204 24.38 -27.05 -2.50
C LEU A 204 25.48 -28.08 -2.71
N CYS A 205 26.47 -28.14 -1.81
CA CYS A 205 27.56 -29.10 -1.92
C CYS A 205 27.14 -30.52 -1.53
N SER A 206 26.13 -30.70 -0.68
CA SER A 206 25.73 -32.04 -0.21
C SER A 206 25.19 -32.94 -1.32
N TRP A 207 24.63 -32.38 -2.39
CA TRP A 207 23.95 -33.16 -3.42
C TRP A 207 24.92 -33.84 -4.41
N GLY A 208 24.72 -35.15 -4.62
CA GLY A 208 25.64 -36.06 -5.31
C GLY A 208 25.13 -36.62 -6.64
N SER A 209 24.29 -35.88 -7.38
CA SER A 209 23.72 -36.28 -8.69
C SER A 209 22.56 -37.30 -8.65
N ASP A 210 22.05 -37.66 -7.48
CA ASP A 210 20.87 -38.52 -7.33
C ASP A 210 19.59 -37.68 -7.45
N VAL A 211 18.70 -38.03 -8.38
CA VAL A 211 17.47 -37.25 -8.65
C VAL A 211 16.30 -37.66 -7.76
N ASP A 212 16.42 -38.79 -7.07
CA ASP A 212 15.41 -39.30 -6.14
C ASP A 212 15.70 -38.83 -4.71
N ASP A 213 16.98 -38.55 -4.39
CA ASP A 213 17.40 -37.91 -3.15
C ASP A 213 18.02 -36.53 -3.38
N LEU A 214 17.19 -35.50 -3.21
CA LEU A 214 17.59 -34.10 -3.33
C LEU A 214 18.38 -33.59 -2.11
N ARG A 215 18.52 -34.40 -1.04
CA ARG A 215 19.19 -34.04 0.21
C ARG A 215 18.71 -32.67 0.72
N LEU A 216 19.63 -31.76 1.02
CA LEU A 216 19.35 -30.44 1.58
C LEU A 216 18.88 -29.41 0.54
N LEU A 217 18.76 -29.77 -0.75
CA LEU A 217 18.32 -28.85 -1.81
C LEU A 217 16.80 -28.68 -1.89
N VAL A 218 16.02 -29.51 -1.19
CA VAL A 218 14.56 -29.51 -1.25
C VAL A 218 13.96 -28.09 -1.12
N PRO A 219 14.37 -27.23 -0.16
CA PRO A 219 13.78 -25.90 -0.01
C PRO A 219 14.02 -24.98 -1.22
N LEU A 220 15.21 -25.06 -1.83
CA LEU A 220 15.57 -24.25 -2.99
C LEU A 220 14.80 -24.71 -4.23
N LEU A 221 14.73 -26.02 -4.46
CA LEU A 221 14.07 -26.59 -5.64
C LEU A 221 12.53 -26.49 -5.56
N ARG A 222 11.97 -26.51 -4.35
CA ARG A 222 10.53 -26.31 -4.14
C ARG A 222 10.10 -24.85 -4.27
N ASN A 223 11.01 -23.91 -4.06
CA ASN A 223 10.68 -22.50 -4.07
C ASN A 223 10.43 -21.99 -5.52
N PRO A 224 9.25 -21.43 -5.81
CA PRO A 224 8.91 -21.03 -7.17
C PRO A 224 9.70 -19.81 -7.67
N VAL A 225 10.18 -18.92 -6.79
CA VAL A 225 11.03 -17.78 -7.18
C VAL A 225 12.41 -18.28 -7.63
N VAL A 226 12.99 -19.22 -6.87
CA VAL A 226 14.25 -19.86 -7.25
C VAL A 226 14.09 -20.64 -8.55
N MET A 227 13.01 -21.42 -8.69
CA MET A 227 12.79 -22.19 -9.91
C MET A 227 12.49 -21.30 -11.11
N GLY A 228 11.70 -20.23 -10.95
CA GLY A 228 11.48 -19.23 -12.00
C GLY A 228 12.80 -18.67 -12.52
N PHE A 229 13.69 -18.27 -11.59
CA PHE A 229 15.04 -17.83 -11.94
C PHE A 229 15.83 -18.89 -12.70
N LEU A 230 15.80 -20.16 -12.27
CA LEU A 230 16.50 -21.25 -12.95
C LEU A 230 15.96 -21.46 -14.36
N ILE A 231 14.63 -21.47 -14.53
CA ILE A 231 13.98 -21.62 -15.84
C ILE A 231 14.43 -20.49 -16.76
N ARG A 232 14.44 -19.24 -16.27
CA ARG A 232 14.96 -18.09 -17.01
C ARG A 232 16.42 -18.24 -17.43
N GLN A 233 17.28 -18.79 -16.55
CA GLN A 233 18.67 -19.09 -16.92
C GLN A 233 18.75 -20.17 -18.01
N LEU A 234 17.94 -21.21 -17.92
CA LEU A 234 17.89 -22.34 -18.86
C LEU A 234 17.30 -21.95 -20.22
N THR A 235 16.42 -20.95 -20.28
CA THR A 235 15.80 -20.40 -21.50
C THR A 235 16.59 -19.23 -22.12
N ASN A 236 17.75 -18.89 -21.54
CA ASN A 236 18.64 -17.81 -21.95
C ASN A 236 17.99 -16.45 -21.96
N GLU A 237 17.32 -16.13 -20.85
CA GLU A 237 16.67 -14.86 -20.65
C GLU A 237 17.28 -14.10 -19.48
N ARG A 238 17.17 -12.78 -19.55
CA ARG A 238 17.50 -11.89 -18.45
C ARG A 238 16.49 -10.76 -18.39
N PHE A 239 16.36 -10.18 -17.20
CA PHE A 239 15.65 -8.93 -17.06
C PHE A 239 16.38 -7.80 -17.79
N ASN A 240 15.61 -7.07 -18.57
CA ASN A 240 16.00 -5.83 -19.20
C ASN A 240 15.08 -4.73 -18.69
N TRP A 241 15.67 -3.63 -18.24
CA TRP A 241 14.92 -2.47 -17.80
C TRP A 241 14.66 -1.56 -18.98
N ASP A 242 13.39 -1.32 -19.32
CA ASP A 242 13.01 -0.32 -20.30
C ASP A 242 12.97 1.06 -19.64
N LEU A 243 13.89 1.93 -20.03
CA LEU A 243 13.99 3.29 -19.51
C LEU A 243 12.81 4.17 -19.92
N VAL A 244 12.15 3.87 -21.05
CA VAL A 244 11.07 4.69 -21.61
C VAL A 244 9.77 4.41 -20.88
N ASN A 245 9.43 3.13 -20.72
CA ASN A 245 8.19 2.69 -20.09
C ASN A 245 8.33 2.48 -18.58
N ASN A 246 9.56 2.50 -18.02
CA ASN A 246 9.84 2.22 -16.61
C ASN A 246 9.31 0.83 -16.20
N GLU A 247 9.50 -0.15 -17.09
CA GLU A 247 8.99 -1.52 -16.96
C GLU A 247 10.12 -2.54 -17.12
N ILE A 248 9.90 -3.73 -16.58
CA ILE A 248 10.74 -4.90 -16.83
C ILE A 248 10.23 -5.64 -18.06
N GLY A 249 11.17 -5.92 -18.96
CA GLY A 249 10.99 -6.91 -20.01
C GLY A 249 11.99 -8.05 -19.88
N LEU A 250 11.71 -9.15 -20.57
CA LEU A 250 12.68 -10.22 -20.78
C LEU A 250 13.43 -9.98 -22.08
N LYS A 251 14.75 -10.19 -22.07
CA LYS A 251 15.59 -10.15 -23.26
C LYS A 251 16.46 -11.40 -23.31
N LYS A 252 16.68 -11.94 -24.51
CA LYS A 252 17.61 -13.05 -24.70
C LYS A 252 19.04 -12.65 -24.35
N ASP A 253 19.71 -13.49 -23.56
CA ASP A 253 21.13 -13.41 -23.22
C ASP A 253 21.76 -14.80 -23.28
N TYR A 254 22.64 -15.02 -24.27
CA TYR A 254 23.33 -16.30 -24.45
C TYR A 254 24.49 -16.53 -23.46
N ARG A 255 24.71 -15.62 -22.50
CA ARG A 255 25.73 -15.75 -21.45
C ARG A 255 25.20 -16.35 -20.15
N THR A 256 23.90 -16.65 -20.07
CA THR A 256 23.29 -17.35 -18.93
C THR A 256 23.94 -18.72 -18.70
N VAL A 257 23.76 -19.25 -17.49
CA VAL A 257 24.31 -20.55 -17.14
C VAL A 257 23.34 -21.65 -17.57
N GLN A 258 23.84 -22.58 -18.38
CA GLN A 258 23.12 -23.80 -18.74
C GLN A 258 24.02 -25.01 -18.48
N VAL A 259 23.54 -25.94 -17.66
CA VAL A 259 24.24 -27.19 -17.36
C VAL A 259 23.48 -28.35 -17.99
N LEU A 260 24.17 -29.13 -18.81
CA LEU A 260 23.64 -30.36 -19.38
C LEU A 260 24.30 -31.56 -18.70
N CYS A 261 23.47 -32.48 -18.23
CA CYS A 261 23.91 -33.76 -17.69
C CYS A 261 23.75 -34.87 -18.74
N ARG A 262 24.69 -35.81 -18.78
CA ARG A 262 24.59 -37.07 -19.53
C ARG A 262 24.97 -38.20 -18.59
N GLY A 263 23.99 -39.01 -18.18
CA GLY A 263 24.15 -39.88 -17.01
C GLY A 263 24.52 -39.04 -15.77
N LEU A 264 25.51 -39.47 -15.00
CA LEU A 264 25.95 -38.78 -13.77
C LEU A 264 26.90 -37.58 -14.03
N ILE A 265 27.32 -37.36 -15.28
CA ILE A 265 28.29 -36.31 -15.61
C ILE A 265 27.55 -35.06 -16.08
N CYS A 266 27.75 -33.95 -15.37
CA CYS A 266 27.14 -32.66 -15.68
C CYS A 266 28.20 -31.63 -16.07
N ARG A 267 27.95 -30.86 -17.13
CA ARG A 267 28.88 -29.83 -17.62
C ARG A 267 28.12 -28.58 -18.05
N LYS A 268 28.72 -27.42 -17.82
CA LYS A 268 28.27 -26.16 -18.43
C LYS A 268 28.43 -26.26 -19.95
N VAL A 269 27.37 -25.91 -20.68
CA VAL A 269 27.33 -25.96 -22.15
C VAL A 269 26.82 -24.62 -22.71
N ASN A 270 26.99 -24.41 -24.01
CA ASN A 270 26.40 -23.27 -24.72
C ASN A 270 24.93 -23.53 -25.09
N HIS A 271 24.24 -22.47 -25.50
CA HIS A 271 22.82 -22.51 -25.87
C HIS A 271 22.48 -23.54 -26.92
N GLU A 272 23.22 -23.56 -28.02
CA GLU A 272 22.97 -24.45 -29.14
C GLU A 272 23.08 -25.92 -28.70
N THR A 273 24.12 -26.25 -27.92
CA THR A 273 24.27 -27.61 -27.39
C THR A 273 23.14 -27.93 -26.43
N PHE A 274 22.78 -27.02 -25.54
CA PHE A 274 21.73 -27.24 -24.55
C PHE A 274 20.38 -27.51 -25.21
N THR A 275 19.93 -26.62 -26.10
CA THR A 275 18.64 -26.72 -26.78
C THR A 275 18.54 -27.96 -27.67
N ASN A 276 19.62 -28.33 -28.36
CA ASN A 276 19.63 -29.50 -29.24
C ASN A 276 19.72 -30.83 -28.49
N LYS A 277 20.31 -30.84 -27.28
CA LYS A 277 20.63 -32.08 -26.57
C LYS A 277 19.76 -32.36 -25.36
N LEU A 278 19.15 -31.34 -24.75
CA LEU A 278 18.26 -31.53 -23.62
C LEU A 278 17.01 -32.30 -24.08
N PRO A 279 16.66 -33.43 -23.43
CA PRO A 279 15.44 -34.16 -23.75
C PRO A 279 14.20 -33.28 -23.61
N ARG A 280 13.27 -33.42 -24.56
CA ARG A 280 12.01 -32.66 -24.62
C ARG A 280 10.88 -33.54 -24.10
N SER A 281 9.87 -32.94 -23.47
CA SER A 281 8.67 -33.70 -23.11
C SER A 281 7.81 -34.00 -24.33
N LEU A 282 7.09 -35.13 -24.31
CA LEU A 282 6.23 -35.56 -25.40
C LEU A 282 5.08 -34.56 -25.59
N GLY A 283 4.92 -34.06 -26.81
CA GLY A 283 3.90 -33.07 -27.15
C GLY A 283 4.25 -31.63 -26.77
N SER A 284 5.50 -31.36 -26.36
CA SER A 284 5.96 -30.01 -26.07
C SER A 284 6.30 -29.19 -27.31
N ARG A 285 6.12 -27.87 -27.20
CA ARG A 285 6.59 -26.89 -28.20
C ARG A 285 7.83 -26.13 -27.73
N GLU A 286 7.96 -25.86 -26.43
CA GLU A 286 8.97 -24.93 -25.89
C GLU A 286 9.63 -25.46 -24.61
N ILE A 287 10.91 -25.11 -24.39
CA ILE A 287 11.69 -25.57 -23.23
C ILE A 287 11.11 -25.03 -21.93
N GLU A 288 10.71 -23.75 -21.93
CA GLU A 288 10.11 -23.11 -20.78
C GLU A 288 8.85 -23.86 -20.30
N GLY A 289 7.94 -24.18 -21.23
CA GLY A 289 6.73 -24.94 -20.91
C GLY A 289 7.02 -26.31 -20.30
N ASP A 290 8.06 -27.00 -20.78
CA ASP A 290 8.47 -28.29 -20.20
C ASP A 290 9.01 -28.16 -18.78
N LEU A 291 9.87 -27.17 -18.56
CA LEU A 291 10.46 -26.93 -17.26
C LEU A 291 9.41 -26.46 -16.23
N ASN A 292 8.48 -25.60 -16.65
CA ASN A 292 7.36 -25.16 -15.82
C ASN A 292 6.52 -26.35 -15.37
N ARG A 293 6.12 -27.24 -16.30
CA ARG A 293 5.35 -28.44 -15.95
C ARG A 293 6.16 -29.40 -15.09
N LEU A 294 7.46 -29.57 -15.36
CA LEU A 294 8.36 -30.43 -14.57
C LEU A 294 8.46 -29.93 -13.13
N PHE A 295 8.55 -28.61 -12.93
CA PHE A 295 8.48 -28.02 -11.60
C PHE A 295 7.17 -28.35 -10.88
N CYS A 296 6.03 -28.17 -11.55
CA CYS A 296 4.72 -28.42 -10.94
C CYS A 296 4.52 -29.88 -10.53
N GLU A 297 4.99 -30.82 -11.35
CA GLU A 297 4.82 -32.26 -11.11
C GLU A 297 5.82 -32.79 -10.07
N GLU A 298 7.11 -32.47 -10.22
CA GLU A 298 8.20 -33.10 -9.46
C GLU A 298 8.70 -32.23 -8.31
N PHE A 299 9.20 -31.02 -8.62
CA PHE A 299 9.97 -30.24 -7.65
C PHE A 299 9.09 -29.53 -6.61
N LYS A 300 7.91 -29.03 -7.00
CA LYS A 300 6.95 -28.36 -6.10
C LYS A 300 6.47 -29.28 -4.97
N LYS A 301 6.41 -30.59 -5.23
CA LYS A 301 5.94 -31.62 -4.28
C LYS A 301 7.09 -32.41 -3.67
N SER A 302 8.34 -31.99 -3.88
CA SER A 302 9.49 -32.70 -3.34
C SER A 302 9.57 -32.60 -1.82
N GLU A 303 9.97 -33.71 -1.19
CA GLU A 303 10.15 -33.85 0.25
C GLU A 303 11.51 -34.48 0.56
N TYR A 304 11.96 -34.34 1.81
CA TYR A 304 13.20 -34.96 2.27
C TYR A 304 13.08 -36.49 2.30
N VAL A 305 14.05 -37.18 1.71
CA VAL A 305 14.18 -38.64 1.84
C VAL A 305 14.84 -38.96 3.18
N LEU A 306 14.10 -39.62 4.08
CA LEU A 306 14.59 -40.01 5.41
C LEU A 306 15.18 -41.43 5.46
N LYS A 307 14.67 -42.34 4.62
CA LYS A 307 15.09 -43.74 4.60
C LYS A 307 16.36 -43.92 3.78
N GLY A 308 17.39 -44.53 4.36
CA GLY A 308 18.67 -44.76 3.67
C GLY A 308 19.53 -43.51 3.47
N GLN A 309 19.15 -42.38 4.09
CA GLN A 309 19.87 -41.13 3.99
C GLN A 309 21.21 -41.19 4.73
N GLU A 310 22.18 -40.42 4.25
CA GLU A 310 23.48 -40.27 4.88
C GLU A 310 23.30 -39.75 6.33
N PRO A 311 23.88 -40.39 7.37
CA PRO A 311 23.57 -40.08 8.78
C PRO A 311 23.77 -38.60 9.14
N LYS A 312 24.78 -37.96 8.56
CA LYS A 312 25.07 -36.54 8.75
C LYS A 312 23.98 -35.64 8.17
N ILE A 313 23.55 -35.93 6.94
CA ILE A 313 22.47 -35.21 6.26
C ILE A 313 21.14 -35.43 6.98
N LEU A 314 20.87 -36.67 7.39
CA LEU A 314 19.68 -37.01 8.18
C LEU A 314 19.62 -36.24 9.50
N LYS A 315 20.76 -36.08 10.18
CA LYS A 315 20.86 -35.26 11.40
C LYS A 315 20.51 -33.81 11.11
N MET A 316 21.08 -33.23 10.04
CA MET A 316 20.80 -31.84 9.64
C MET A 316 19.32 -31.63 9.28
N ILE A 317 18.70 -32.57 8.55
CA ILE A 317 17.27 -32.53 8.22
C ILE A 317 16.39 -32.60 9.48
N LYS A 318 16.77 -33.43 10.47
CA LYS A 318 16.02 -33.55 11.72
C LYS A 318 16.17 -32.35 12.64
N GLU A 319 17.33 -31.68 12.60
CA GLU A 319 17.60 -30.48 13.40
C GLU A 319 17.04 -29.21 12.75
N SER A 320 16.82 -29.19 11.43
CA SER A 320 16.25 -28.05 10.72
C SER A 320 14.78 -27.84 11.06
N ARG A 321 14.41 -26.60 11.37
CA ARG A 321 13.00 -26.18 11.48
C ARG A 321 12.51 -25.65 10.13
N PRO A 322 11.19 -25.68 9.85
CA PRO A 322 10.64 -25.13 8.61
C PRO A 322 10.99 -23.64 8.36
N PHE A 323 11.24 -22.88 9.42
CA PHE A 323 11.70 -21.49 9.30
C PHE A 323 13.14 -21.39 8.78
N ASP A 324 14.02 -22.33 9.15
CA ASP A 324 15.42 -22.33 8.72
C ASP A 324 15.53 -22.51 7.19
N ASP A 325 14.62 -23.30 6.61
CA ASP A 325 14.51 -23.49 5.15
C ASP A 325 14.20 -22.15 4.43
N ASN A 326 13.29 -21.35 4.99
CA ASN A 326 12.94 -20.04 4.43
C ASN A 326 14.11 -19.04 4.54
N LEU A 327 14.86 -19.07 5.64
CA LEU A 327 16.05 -18.22 5.81
C LEU A 327 17.14 -18.56 4.79
N MET A 328 17.35 -19.85 4.52
CA MET A 328 18.32 -20.29 3.51
C MET A 328 17.92 -19.83 2.10
N VAL A 329 16.63 -19.95 1.75
CA VAL A 329 16.09 -19.46 0.48
C VAL A 329 16.21 -17.93 0.40
N GLY A 330 15.85 -17.22 1.47
CA GLY A 330 15.97 -15.77 1.57
C GLY A 330 17.40 -15.30 1.33
N GLN A 331 18.37 -15.94 1.98
CA GLN A 331 19.79 -15.61 1.79
C GLN A 331 20.26 -15.87 0.36
N PHE A 332 19.81 -16.96 -0.28
CA PHE A 332 20.15 -17.22 -1.68
C PHE A 332 19.61 -16.11 -2.60
N LEU A 333 18.35 -15.71 -2.42
CA LEU A 333 17.73 -14.63 -3.19
C LEU A 333 18.40 -13.27 -2.92
N SER A 334 18.82 -13.01 -1.68
CA SER A 334 19.56 -11.79 -1.34
C SER A 334 20.91 -11.71 -2.04
N LEU A 335 21.66 -12.81 -2.07
CA LEU A 335 22.94 -12.87 -2.77
C LEU A 335 22.77 -12.77 -4.30
N LEU A 336 21.68 -13.29 -4.86
CA LEU A 336 21.38 -13.19 -6.30
C LEU A 336 20.96 -11.78 -6.72
N THR A 337 20.14 -11.12 -5.92
CA THR A 337 19.52 -9.83 -6.28
C THR A 337 20.28 -8.62 -5.75
N GLY A 338 21.16 -8.81 -4.76
CA GLY A 338 21.81 -7.75 -4.00
C GLY A 338 20.89 -7.05 -3.00
N VAL A 339 19.62 -7.46 -2.90
CA VAL A 339 18.63 -6.90 -1.97
C VAL A 339 18.59 -7.75 -0.70
N PRO A 340 18.93 -7.17 0.47
CA PRO A 340 18.97 -7.95 1.71
C PRO A 340 17.59 -8.43 2.17
N ASP A 341 17.52 -9.66 2.67
CA ASP A 341 16.35 -10.22 3.33
C ASP A 341 16.39 -9.85 4.83
N LEU A 342 15.40 -9.07 5.26
CA LEU A 342 15.30 -8.60 6.64
C LEU A 342 15.00 -9.74 7.62
N LEU A 343 14.43 -10.87 7.16
CA LEU A 343 14.24 -12.07 7.97
C LEU A 343 15.57 -12.75 8.29
N VAL A 344 16.48 -12.79 7.32
CA VAL A 344 17.82 -13.34 7.51
C VAL A 344 18.63 -12.49 8.50
N ARG A 345 18.40 -11.18 8.51
CA ARG A 345 19.08 -10.24 9.41
C ARG A 345 18.49 -10.16 10.82
N ALA A 346 17.29 -10.70 11.03
CA ALA A 346 16.61 -10.67 12.32
C ALA A 346 17.21 -11.71 13.28
N ASN A 347 17.44 -11.32 14.53
CA ASN A 347 17.88 -12.28 15.55
C ASN A 347 16.68 -13.06 16.10
N ASN A 348 15.53 -12.40 16.19
CA ASN A 348 14.29 -13.00 16.64
C ASN A 348 13.07 -12.50 15.83
N PHE A 349 11.93 -13.16 15.99
CA PHE A 349 10.71 -12.81 15.27
C PHE A 349 10.13 -11.44 15.66
N SER A 350 10.42 -10.92 16.85
CA SER A 350 10.02 -9.56 17.26
C SER A 350 10.75 -8.50 16.43
N ASP A 351 12.04 -8.72 16.14
CA ASP A 351 12.84 -7.83 15.31
C ASP A 351 12.26 -7.75 13.88
N THR A 352 11.84 -8.90 13.33
CA THR A 352 11.14 -8.95 12.04
C THR A 352 9.90 -8.04 12.02
N LYS A 353 9.08 -8.10 13.07
CA LYS A 353 7.87 -7.28 13.17
C LYS A 353 8.21 -5.78 13.22
N GLU A 354 9.25 -5.41 13.96
CA GLU A 354 9.71 -4.02 14.02
C GLU A 354 10.32 -3.55 12.69
N PHE A 355 11.07 -4.41 11.97
CA PHE A 355 11.56 -4.08 10.62
C PHE A 355 10.42 -3.78 9.64
N LEU A 356 9.38 -4.60 9.65
CA LEU A 356 8.19 -4.36 8.81
C LEU A 356 7.50 -3.05 9.21
N LYS A 357 7.27 -2.85 10.50
CA LYS A 357 6.62 -1.64 11.04
C LYS A 357 7.41 -0.36 10.72
N LEU A 358 8.74 -0.39 10.81
CA LEU A 358 9.59 0.75 10.44
C LEU A 358 9.51 1.04 8.95
N SER A 359 9.44 0.00 8.11
CA SER A 359 9.29 0.15 6.66
C SER A 359 7.93 0.74 6.29
N PHE A 360 6.85 0.26 6.91
CA PHE A 360 5.49 0.83 6.75
C PHE A 360 5.41 2.26 7.25
N LYS A 361 5.95 2.54 8.44
CA LYS A 361 5.95 3.89 9.02
C LYS A 361 6.70 4.88 8.15
N ALA A 362 7.89 4.54 7.68
CA ALA A 362 8.65 5.43 6.80
C ALA A 362 7.90 5.72 5.50
N SER A 363 7.25 4.70 4.92
CA SER A 363 6.44 4.85 3.72
C SER A 363 5.22 5.75 3.96
N TRP A 364 4.54 5.58 5.10
CA TRP A 364 3.42 6.41 5.52
C TRP A 364 3.84 7.86 5.79
N ASP A 365 4.93 8.07 6.52
CA ASP A 365 5.46 9.38 6.85
C ASP A 365 5.89 10.14 5.58
N GLU A 366 6.49 9.45 4.62
CA GLU A 366 6.87 10.03 3.32
C GLU A 366 5.65 10.36 2.46
N TRP A 367 4.71 9.42 2.33
CA TRP A 367 3.46 9.64 1.59
C TRP A 367 2.68 10.82 2.19
N SER A 368 2.50 10.86 3.51
CA SER A 368 1.78 11.94 4.18
C SER A 368 2.47 13.29 4.01
N GLN A 369 3.80 13.35 4.06
CA GLN A 369 4.54 14.58 3.77
C GLN A 369 4.38 15.04 2.32
N ASN A 370 4.42 14.12 1.35
CA ASN A 370 4.21 14.46 -0.06
C ASN A 370 2.77 14.91 -0.32
N PHE A 371 1.80 14.20 0.24
CA PHE A 371 0.40 14.58 0.20
C PHE A 371 0.17 15.96 0.83
N ILE A 372 0.76 16.26 1.99
CA ILE A 372 0.69 17.60 2.61
C ILE A 372 1.35 18.65 1.73
N LYS A 373 2.46 18.35 1.05
CA LYS A 373 3.11 19.31 0.13
C LYS A 373 2.27 19.58 -1.11
N GLU A 374 1.67 18.54 -1.69
CA GLU A 374 0.83 18.65 -2.88
C GLU A 374 -0.51 19.30 -2.53
N VAL A 375 -1.24 18.76 -1.55
CA VAL A 375 -2.57 19.23 -1.12
C VAL A 375 -2.50 20.50 -0.27
N GLY A 376 -1.42 20.74 0.46
CA GLY A 376 -1.22 21.97 1.22
C GLY A 376 -1.13 23.21 0.33
N SER A 377 -0.80 23.05 -0.96
CA SER A 377 -0.90 24.12 -1.96
C SER A 377 -2.32 24.34 -2.49
N TYR A 378 -3.24 23.40 -2.25
CA TYR A 378 -4.66 23.40 -2.68
C TYR A 378 -5.66 23.43 -1.52
N LEU A 379 -5.26 23.85 -0.32
CA LEU A 379 -6.20 24.10 0.77
C LEU A 379 -7.06 25.35 0.47
N TYR A 380 -8.07 25.17 -0.37
CA TYR A 380 -9.24 26.05 -0.46
C TYR A 380 -10.24 25.81 0.69
N PHE A 381 -9.81 25.22 1.80
CA PHE A 381 -10.67 25.01 2.97
C PHE A 381 -10.79 26.29 3.81
N GLU A 382 -11.01 27.43 3.15
CA GLU A 382 -11.90 28.42 3.73
C GLU A 382 -13.31 27.95 3.37
N GLU A 383 -13.94 27.16 4.23
CA GLU A 383 -15.37 26.96 4.09
C GLU A 383 -16.05 28.33 3.97
N PRO A 384 -16.97 28.51 3.00
CA PRO A 384 -17.60 29.79 2.81
C PRO A 384 -18.41 30.13 4.04
N LEU A 385 -18.38 31.40 4.42
CA LEU A 385 -19.27 31.91 5.45
C LEU A 385 -20.73 31.66 5.03
N THR A 386 -21.45 30.91 5.86
CA THR A 386 -22.84 30.53 5.65
C THR A 386 -23.74 31.24 6.63
N MET A 387 -24.98 31.53 6.21
CA MET A 387 -26.01 32.15 7.04
C MET A 387 -27.25 31.29 6.97
N GLU A 388 -27.67 30.77 8.12
CA GLU A 388 -28.74 29.78 8.27
C GLU A 388 -29.81 30.33 9.22
N VAL A 389 -31.08 29.99 9.01
CA VAL A 389 -32.18 30.41 9.92
C VAL A 389 -32.17 29.46 11.11
N VAL A 390 -32.12 30.01 12.33
CA VAL A 390 -32.15 29.24 13.57
C VAL A 390 -33.47 28.49 13.73
N SER A 391 -33.43 27.28 14.29
CA SER A 391 -34.64 26.52 14.58
C SER A 391 -35.60 27.32 15.46
N ARG A 392 -36.87 27.37 15.05
CA ARG A 392 -37.93 28.13 15.75
C ARG A 392 -38.20 27.60 17.16
N ASP A 393 -37.94 26.32 17.40
CA ASP A 393 -38.16 25.67 18.70
C ASP A 393 -37.36 26.33 19.83
N LEU A 394 -36.27 27.03 19.49
CA LEU A 394 -35.38 27.69 20.44
C LEU A 394 -35.87 29.07 20.91
N TYR A 395 -36.74 29.76 20.14
CA TYR A 395 -37.10 31.16 20.44
C TYR A 395 -38.56 31.55 20.20
N TYR A 396 -39.33 30.78 19.42
CA TYR A 396 -40.71 31.11 19.05
C TYR A 396 -41.74 30.39 19.93
N HIS A 397 -42.86 31.06 20.21
CA HIS A 397 -43.99 30.48 20.94
C HIS A 397 -45.32 30.83 20.27
N GLU A 398 -46.13 29.82 19.96
CA GLU A 398 -47.41 29.96 19.21
C GLU A 398 -48.44 30.86 19.90
N TYR A 399 -48.36 31.02 21.23
CA TYR A 399 -49.35 31.77 22.02
C TYR A 399 -48.85 33.14 22.50
N LYS A 400 -47.53 33.39 22.47
CA LYS A 400 -46.94 34.65 22.94
C LYS A 400 -46.56 35.53 21.74
N PRO A 401 -46.87 36.84 21.74
CA PRO A 401 -46.63 37.72 20.60
C PRO A 401 -45.16 38.17 20.50
N TYR A 402 -44.21 37.24 20.61
CA TYR A 402 -42.79 37.47 20.45
C TYR A 402 -42.38 37.02 19.06
N PHE A 403 -42.44 37.94 18.10
CA PHE A 403 -41.96 37.71 16.74
C PHE A 403 -40.51 38.19 16.65
N SER A 404 -39.62 37.31 16.23
CA SER A 404 -38.21 37.61 15.97
C SER A 404 -37.71 36.76 14.82
N VAL A 405 -36.68 37.22 14.10
CA VAL A 405 -36.00 36.39 13.09
C VAL A 405 -34.56 36.23 13.52
N GLU A 406 -34.12 35.00 13.73
CA GLU A 406 -32.77 34.71 14.19
C GLU A 406 -32.00 33.95 13.11
N PHE A 407 -30.80 34.43 12.80
CA PHE A 407 -29.88 33.81 11.86
C PHE A 407 -28.57 33.46 12.54
N ASP A 408 -28.04 32.28 12.25
CA ASP A 408 -26.70 31.86 12.65
C ASP A 408 -25.73 32.06 11.48
N ILE A 409 -24.58 32.65 11.78
CA ILE A 409 -23.52 32.94 10.82
C ILE A 409 -22.32 32.09 11.18
N ASN A 410 -22.02 31.13 10.30
CA ASN A 410 -21.10 30.03 10.56
C ASN A 410 -20.00 29.96 9.50
N GLN A 411 -18.83 29.48 9.89
CA GLN A 411 -17.74 29.11 9.00
C GLN A 411 -17.17 27.76 9.46
N GLY A 412 -17.49 26.67 8.77
CA GLY A 412 -17.12 25.34 9.27
C GLY A 412 -18.29 24.53 9.80
N GLU A 413 -18.13 23.21 9.77
CA GLU A 413 -18.96 22.30 10.56
C GLU A 413 -18.85 22.55 12.08
N PHE A 414 -17.70 23.02 12.58
CA PHE A 414 -17.53 23.32 14.01
C PHE A 414 -18.47 24.44 14.50
N ASP A 415 -18.64 25.52 13.72
CA ASP A 415 -19.56 26.61 14.05
C ASP A 415 -21.04 26.17 14.02
N ARG A 416 -21.37 25.14 13.23
CA ARG A 416 -22.72 24.56 13.13
C ARG A 416 -23.11 23.70 14.33
N THR A 417 -22.14 23.13 15.06
CA THR A 417 -22.44 22.22 16.18
C THR A 417 -23.11 22.90 17.39
N ALA A 418 -23.03 24.22 17.51
CA ALA A 418 -23.67 24.98 18.58
C ALA A 418 -24.68 25.98 18.00
N GLU A 419 -25.97 25.64 17.98
CA GLU A 419 -27.03 26.60 17.65
C GLU A 419 -27.21 27.59 18.80
N GLN A 420 -27.15 28.90 18.53
CA GLN A 420 -27.22 30.05 19.47
C GLN A 420 -26.18 30.12 20.62
N VAL A 421 -25.84 29.01 21.28
CA VAL A 421 -25.00 28.99 22.49
C VAL A 421 -23.53 29.29 22.15
N GLY A 422 -22.97 30.32 22.77
CA GLY A 422 -21.57 30.73 22.55
C GLY A 422 -21.34 31.62 21.32
N LYS A 423 -22.41 32.06 20.64
CA LYS A 423 -22.35 33.02 19.52
C LYS A 423 -22.56 34.46 20.02
N ILE A 424 -21.98 35.42 19.32
CA ILE A 424 -22.13 36.86 19.64
C ILE A 424 -23.30 37.42 18.83
N ASP A 425 -24.30 37.98 19.50
CA ASP A 425 -25.49 38.50 18.84
C ASP A 425 -25.33 39.98 18.42
N VAL A 426 -25.81 40.28 17.22
CA VAL A 426 -26.02 41.64 16.72
C VAL A 426 -27.46 41.74 16.24
N SER A 427 -28.21 42.74 16.71
CA SER A 427 -29.63 42.88 16.37
C SER A 427 -30.01 44.24 15.79
N PHE A 428 -31.02 44.22 14.94
CA PHE A 428 -31.71 45.43 14.47
C PHE A 428 -33.22 45.20 14.44
N ASN A 429 -34.00 46.26 14.61
CA ASN A 429 -35.45 46.16 14.75
C ASN A 429 -36.17 46.61 13.48
N LEU A 430 -37.10 45.78 12.99
CA LEU A 430 -38.11 46.20 12.03
C LEU A 430 -39.29 46.84 12.74
N LYS A 431 -39.74 47.99 12.23
CA LYS A 431 -40.94 48.69 12.69
C LYS A 431 -42.07 48.40 11.71
N ILE A 432 -43.08 47.64 12.13
CA ILE A 432 -44.23 47.28 11.29
C ILE A 432 -45.52 47.55 12.06
N SER A 433 -46.54 48.10 11.40
CA SER A 433 -47.83 48.34 12.06
C SER A 433 -48.54 47.02 12.39
N LYS A 434 -49.15 46.99 13.57
CA LYS A 434 -49.92 45.84 14.04
C LYS A 434 -51.09 45.49 13.13
N SER A 435 -51.75 46.51 12.57
CA SER A 435 -52.81 46.33 11.58
C SER A 435 -52.32 45.65 10.30
N TYR A 436 -51.11 45.98 9.82
CA TYR A 436 -50.52 45.33 8.65
C TYR A 436 -50.12 43.88 8.93
N LEU A 437 -49.53 43.58 10.10
CA LEU A 437 -49.20 42.21 10.49
C LEU A 437 -50.46 41.34 10.63
N SER A 438 -51.55 41.91 11.17
CA SER A 438 -52.85 41.22 11.24
C SER A 438 -53.38 40.89 9.85
N TRP A 439 -53.41 41.87 8.95
CA TRP A 439 -53.81 41.66 7.56
C TRP A 439 -52.95 40.59 6.86
N ALA A 440 -51.62 40.67 7.01
CA ALA A 440 -50.70 39.72 6.41
C ALA A 440 -50.92 38.29 6.93
N ARG A 441 -51.19 38.14 8.23
CA ARG A 441 -51.53 36.86 8.87
C ARG A 441 -52.81 36.27 8.29
N ASP A 442 -53.89 37.03 8.26
CA ASP A 442 -55.20 36.55 7.85
C ASP A 442 -55.20 36.18 6.35
N GLU A 443 -54.59 37.01 5.52
CA GLU A 443 -54.40 36.72 4.09
C GLU A 443 -53.51 35.49 3.89
N TRP A 444 -52.41 35.33 4.64
CA TRP A 444 -51.51 34.19 4.47
C TRP A 444 -52.11 32.87 4.97
N ARG A 445 -52.90 32.88 6.05
CA ARG A 445 -53.65 31.72 6.55
C ARG A 445 -54.77 31.26 5.61
N SER A 446 -55.41 32.20 4.92
CA SER A 446 -56.53 31.90 4.02
C SER A 446 -56.14 31.14 2.73
N LEU A 447 -54.84 30.92 2.49
CA LEU A 447 -54.33 30.29 1.28
C LEU A 447 -54.30 28.76 1.41
N SER A 448 -55.11 28.05 0.62
CA SER A 448 -54.97 26.59 0.43
C SER A 448 -53.77 26.23 -0.45
N ALA A 449 -53.18 25.05 -0.21
CA ALA A 449 -51.90 24.62 -0.80
C ALA A 449 -51.91 24.52 -2.35
N TYR A 450 -53.08 24.30 -2.98
CA TYR A 450 -53.17 23.96 -4.40
C TYR A 450 -53.72 25.08 -5.32
N VAL A 451 -54.43 26.09 -4.81
CA VAL A 451 -55.22 27.02 -5.66
C VAL A 451 -54.61 28.42 -5.83
N SER A 452 -53.61 28.82 -5.03
CA SER A 452 -53.32 30.26 -4.84
C SER A 452 -51.86 30.69 -5.01
N GLN A 453 -51.04 29.94 -5.77
CA GLN A 453 -49.59 30.24 -5.88
C GLN A 453 -49.30 31.67 -6.40
N LYS A 454 -50.14 32.22 -7.28
CA LYS A 454 -50.04 33.62 -7.77
C LYS A 454 -50.36 34.65 -6.68
N ARG A 455 -51.39 34.40 -5.86
CA ARG A 455 -51.77 35.26 -4.72
C ARG A 455 -50.73 35.20 -3.60
N ARG A 456 -50.21 34.01 -3.31
CA ARG A 456 -49.11 33.80 -2.35
C ARG A 456 -47.86 34.59 -2.73
N LYS A 457 -47.45 34.55 -4.01
CA LYS A 457 -46.34 35.37 -4.52
C LYS A 457 -46.62 36.87 -4.39
N LYS A 458 -47.86 37.32 -4.62
CA LYS A 458 -48.26 38.73 -4.47
C LYS A 458 -48.14 39.21 -3.03
N ILE A 459 -48.68 38.46 -2.07
CA ILE A 459 -48.60 38.79 -0.63
C ILE A 459 -47.14 38.80 -0.18
N PHE A 460 -46.36 37.78 -0.55
CA PHE A 460 -44.94 37.71 -0.25
C PHE A 460 -44.17 38.92 -0.79
N ASN A 461 -44.35 39.28 -2.06
CA ASN A 461 -43.68 40.42 -2.67
C ASN A 461 -44.11 41.76 -2.05
N ASN A 462 -45.38 41.91 -1.65
CA ASN A 462 -45.85 43.09 -0.94
C ASN A 462 -45.20 43.20 0.45
N PHE A 463 -45.10 42.08 1.17
CA PHE A 463 -44.43 42.05 2.48
C PHE A 463 -42.94 42.40 2.36
N VAL A 464 -42.27 41.84 1.34
CA VAL A 464 -40.87 42.19 1.02
C VAL A 464 -40.71 43.69 0.81
N LYS A 465 -41.57 44.34 0.00
CA LYS A 465 -41.50 45.78 -0.24
C LYS A 465 -41.63 46.61 1.04
N VAL A 466 -42.48 46.19 1.98
CA VAL A 466 -42.70 46.91 3.24
C VAL A 466 -41.45 46.90 4.15
N ILE A 467 -40.68 45.82 4.11
CA ILE A 467 -39.46 45.68 4.94
C ILE A 467 -38.18 46.06 4.21
N GLU A 468 -38.20 46.17 2.88
CA GLU A 468 -37.03 46.33 2.02
C GLU A 468 -36.16 47.54 2.43
N ASP A 469 -36.77 48.70 2.63
CA ASP A 469 -36.05 49.92 3.00
C ASP A 469 -35.41 49.82 4.40
N GLN A 470 -36.11 49.20 5.34
CA GLN A 470 -35.61 49.00 6.71
C GLN A 470 -34.45 48.01 6.74
N VAL A 471 -34.56 46.91 5.99
CA VAL A 471 -33.49 45.91 5.84
C VAL A 471 -32.29 46.52 5.11
N LYS A 472 -32.47 47.24 4.01
CA LYS A 472 -31.37 47.91 3.29
C LYS A 472 -30.66 48.96 4.16
N ASN A 473 -31.39 49.71 4.98
CA ASN A 473 -30.79 50.67 5.91
C ASN A 473 -29.99 49.96 7.02
N ALA A 474 -30.43 48.79 7.49
CA ALA A 474 -29.66 47.98 8.40
C ALA A 474 -28.40 47.41 7.72
N GLN A 475 -28.50 46.93 6.47
CA GLN A 475 -27.37 46.40 5.70
C GLN A 475 -26.20 47.39 5.57
N LYS A 476 -26.50 48.68 5.39
CA LYS A 476 -25.46 49.74 5.31
C LYS A 476 -24.60 49.86 6.56
N LYS A 477 -25.07 49.37 7.72
CA LYS A 477 -24.32 49.42 8.98
C LYS A 477 -23.27 48.32 9.09
N PHE A 478 -23.32 47.29 8.24
CA PHE A 478 -22.37 46.19 8.23
C PHE A 478 -21.23 46.48 7.24
N LEU A 479 -20.00 46.61 7.75
CA LEU A 479 -18.80 46.84 6.94
C LEU A 479 -18.53 45.68 5.96
N ILE A 480 -18.81 44.46 6.40
CA ILE A 480 -18.78 43.23 5.62
C ILE A 480 -20.09 42.50 5.88
N PRO A 481 -21.03 42.53 4.92
CA PRO A 481 -22.27 41.79 5.07
C PRO A 481 -21.98 40.28 4.99
N PRO A 482 -22.48 39.48 5.94
CA PRO A 482 -22.32 38.02 5.94
C PRO A 482 -23.19 37.31 4.88
N TRP A 483 -24.07 38.03 4.19
CA TRP A 483 -24.95 37.50 3.14
C TRP A 483 -24.53 37.98 1.75
N LYS A 484 -24.69 37.11 0.76
CA LYS A 484 -24.66 37.45 -0.67
C LYS A 484 -26.07 37.32 -1.25
N GLY A 485 -26.94 38.31 -1.05
CA GLY A 485 -28.30 38.26 -1.60
C GLY A 485 -29.36 39.09 -0.88
N LYS A 486 -30.62 38.73 -1.14
CA LYS A 486 -31.85 39.45 -0.72
C LYS A 486 -32.33 38.99 0.67
N LEU A 487 -31.69 39.47 1.73
CA LEU A 487 -32.03 39.16 3.14
C LEU A 487 -33.53 39.42 3.45
N GLU A 488 -34.10 40.44 2.83
CA GLU A 488 -35.51 40.80 2.94
C GLU A 488 -36.46 39.64 2.57
N LYS A 489 -36.07 38.77 1.64
CA LYS A 489 -36.88 37.60 1.27
C LYS A 489 -36.91 36.53 2.36
N LEU A 490 -35.78 36.29 3.02
CA LEU A 490 -35.67 35.30 4.09
C LEU A 490 -36.44 35.76 5.32
N VAL A 491 -36.23 37.02 5.71
CA VAL A 491 -36.97 37.67 6.80
C VAL A 491 -38.48 37.66 6.55
N ALA A 492 -38.93 38.04 5.34
CA ALA A 492 -40.35 38.02 5.00
C ALA A 492 -40.94 36.59 5.08
N LYS A 493 -40.21 35.59 4.58
CA LYS A 493 -40.67 34.19 4.60
C LYS A 493 -40.82 33.69 6.04
N GLU A 494 -39.84 33.96 6.88
CA GLU A 494 -39.83 33.52 8.27
C GLU A 494 -40.93 34.21 9.09
N LEU A 495 -41.06 35.54 8.97
CA LEU A 495 -42.12 36.30 9.65
C LEU A 495 -43.52 35.89 9.22
N LEU A 496 -43.78 35.73 7.92
CA LEU A 496 -45.09 35.26 7.44
C LEU A 496 -45.42 33.85 7.96
N THR A 497 -44.40 32.99 8.12
CA THR A 497 -44.58 31.65 8.68
C THR A 497 -44.90 31.73 10.17
N GLN A 498 -44.17 32.53 10.96
CA GLN A 498 -44.46 32.75 12.39
C GLN A 498 -45.83 33.38 12.62
N LEU A 499 -46.23 34.34 11.78
CA LEU A 499 -47.56 34.95 11.83
C LEU A 499 -48.66 33.94 11.54
N ALA A 500 -48.47 33.06 10.56
CA ALA A 500 -49.43 32.00 10.26
C ALA A 500 -49.51 30.94 11.36
N LEU A 501 -48.45 30.65 12.09
CA LEU A 501 -48.48 29.70 13.21
C LEU A 501 -49.01 30.32 14.52
N TYR A 502 -49.08 31.65 14.61
CA TYR A 502 -49.48 32.32 15.84
C TYR A 502 -50.98 32.26 16.13
N ASP A 503 -51.38 31.60 17.21
CA ASP A 503 -52.77 31.39 17.62
C ASP A 503 -53.23 32.21 18.84
N GLY A 504 -52.36 33.05 19.39
CA GLY A 504 -52.72 33.92 20.52
C GLY A 504 -53.68 35.07 20.18
N LYS A 505 -54.17 35.77 21.22
CA LYS A 505 -55.18 36.84 21.11
C LYS A 505 -54.62 38.20 20.67
N PHE A 506 -53.32 38.32 20.39
CA PHE A 506 -52.65 39.60 20.19
C PHE A 506 -53.25 40.45 19.07
N PHE A 507 -53.69 39.82 17.97
CA PHE A 507 -54.30 40.51 16.82
C PHE A 507 -55.81 40.75 16.94
N LYS A 508 -56.48 40.31 18.01
CA LYS A 508 -57.95 40.46 18.15
C LYS A 508 -58.42 41.93 18.26
N TYR A 509 -57.54 42.84 18.67
CA TYR A 509 -57.83 44.26 18.80
C TYR A 509 -56.89 45.05 17.88
N SER A 510 -57.47 45.65 16.82
CA SER A 510 -56.76 46.46 15.83
C SER A 510 -56.47 47.86 16.38
N LYS A 511 -55.44 47.97 17.21
CA LYS A 511 -54.80 49.26 17.47
C LYS A 511 -53.76 49.53 16.39
N ASN A 512 -53.67 50.77 15.90
CA ASN A 512 -52.63 51.23 14.95
C ASN A 512 -51.26 51.39 15.62
N ASP A 513 -50.89 50.44 16.48
CA ASP A 513 -49.62 50.46 17.21
C ASP A 513 -48.50 49.96 16.28
N MET A 514 -47.32 50.57 16.36
CA MET A 514 -46.13 50.08 15.70
C MET A 514 -45.43 49.03 16.56
N ILE A 515 -45.10 47.89 15.97
CA ILE A 515 -44.41 46.79 16.64
C ILE A 515 -42.96 46.77 16.19
N ASN A 516 -42.05 46.61 17.16
CA ASN A 516 -40.64 46.36 16.92
C ASN A 516 -40.39 44.85 16.88
N ILE A 517 -39.96 44.34 15.73
CA ILE A 517 -39.60 42.94 15.52
C ILE A 517 -38.08 42.87 15.42
N PRO A 518 -37.37 42.28 16.41
CA PRO A 518 -35.92 42.14 16.35
C PRO A 518 -35.51 41.08 15.31
N ILE A 519 -34.51 41.43 14.51
CA ILE A 519 -33.75 40.50 13.67
C ILE A 519 -32.39 40.34 14.33
N LYS A 520 -32.06 39.13 14.77
CA LYS A 520 -30.79 38.80 15.41
C LYS A 520 -29.88 38.03 14.45
N LEU A 521 -28.62 38.40 14.45
CA LEU A 521 -27.55 37.75 13.73
C LEU A 521 -26.55 37.23 14.77
N ASN A 522 -26.48 35.91 14.93
CA ASN A 522 -25.60 35.26 15.89
C ASN A 522 -24.33 34.85 15.16
N TYR A 523 -23.22 35.52 15.45
CA TYR A 523 -21.94 35.25 14.82
C TYR A 523 -21.15 34.24 15.64
N ALA A 524 -20.74 33.16 14.99
CA ALA A 524 -19.84 32.19 15.58
C ALA A 524 -18.38 32.70 15.63
N PRO A 525 -17.54 32.21 16.57
CA PRO A 525 -16.18 32.71 16.75
C PRO A 525 -15.30 32.61 15.51
N PHE A 526 -15.39 31.51 14.75
CA PHE A 526 -14.61 31.34 13.52
C PHE A 526 -15.11 32.25 12.40
N ALA A 527 -16.44 32.34 12.23
CA ALA A 527 -17.05 33.32 11.33
C ALA A 527 -16.61 34.77 11.61
N LEU A 528 -16.49 35.18 12.89
CA LEU A 528 -15.98 36.51 13.26
C LEU A 528 -14.51 36.70 12.87
N LYS A 529 -13.66 35.70 13.13
CA LYS A 529 -12.26 35.74 12.73
C LYS A 529 -12.12 35.94 11.22
N TYR A 530 -12.96 35.28 10.44
CA TYR A 530 -12.97 35.42 8.99
C TYR A 530 -13.45 36.77 8.50
N ILE A 531 -14.52 37.31 9.10
CA ILE A 531 -14.99 38.66 8.80
C ILE A 531 -13.91 39.69 9.12
N TYR A 532 -13.21 39.54 10.25
CA TYR A 532 -12.10 40.39 10.62
C TYR A 532 -10.94 40.31 9.62
N PHE A 533 -10.56 39.10 9.20
CA PHE A 533 -9.53 38.90 8.16
C PHE A 533 -9.90 39.58 6.84
N LYS A 534 -11.14 39.41 6.36
CA LYS A 534 -11.64 40.12 5.17
C LYS A 534 -11.64 41.64 5.33
N TYR A 535 -11.88 42.13 6.54
CA TYR A 535 -11.82 43.55 6.83
C TYR A 535 -10.40 44.09 6.67
N LEU A 536 -9.40 43.38 7.22
CA LEU A 536 -7.99 43.75 7.07
C LEU A 536 -7.55 43.77 5.60
N LEU A 537 -7.91 42.73 4.83
CA LEU A 537 -7.62 42.67 3.39
C LEU A 537 -8.23 43.85 2.62
N LYS A 538 -9.48 44.21 2.92
CA LYS A 538 -10.17 45.35 2.27
C LYS A 538 -9.52 46.70 2.63
N GLN A 539 -8.90 46.82 3.80
CA GLN A 539 -8.17 48.00 4.25
C GLN A 539 -6.71 48.04 3.76
N GLY A 540 -6.25 47.03 3.00
CA GLY A 540 -4.87 46.95 2.51
C GLY A 540 -3.82 46.67 3.59
N LEU A 541 -4.25 46.21 4.77
CA LEU A 541 -3.37 45.84 5.87
C LEU A 541 -3.01 44.36 5.75
N SER A 542 -1.72 43.99 5.77
CA SER A 542 -1.33 42.58 5.73
C SER A 542 -1.75 41.89 7.03
N ALA A 543 -2.65 40.91 6.94
CA ALA A 543 -3.05 40.07 8.07
C ALA A 543 -1.93 39.11 8.54
N GLU A 544 -0.81 39.05 7.80
CA GLU A 544 0.40 38.32 8.20
C GLU A 544 1.23 39.15 9.18
N LYS A 545 0.83 39.14 10.45
CA LYS A 545 1.67 39.26 11.67
C LYS A 545 0.77 39.46 12.89
N LYS A 546 0.11 38.39 13.34
CA LYS A 546 -0.09 38.06 14.77
C LYS A 546 -0.74 36.69 14.92
#